data_AF-W1X8J2-F1
#
_entry.id   AF-W1X8J2-F1
#
_cell.length_a   1.000
_cell.length_b   1.000
_cell.length_c   1.000
_cell.angle_alpha   90.00
_cell.angle_beta   90.00
_cell.angle_gamma   90.00
#
_symmetry.space_group_name_H-M   'P 1'
#
loop_
_entity.id
_entity.type
_entity.pdbx_description
1 polymer ?
#
loop_
_entity_poly.entity_id
_entity_poly.type
_entity_poly.pdbx_seq_one_letter_code
_entity_poly.pdbx_strand_id
1 'polypeptide(L)' 'LRKVSPSGIPHCQFVLEHRSVQEEAGFHRQAWCQMPVIVSGHENQAITHSITVGSI' A
#
# COMPACT_ATOMS: atom_id res chain seq x y z
N LEU A 1 -1.91 -9.81 3.00
CA LEU A 1 -1.54 -10.84 4.01
C LEU A 1 -1.60 -10.22 5.40
N ARG A 2 -2.38 -10.77 6.34
CA ARG A 2 -2.44 -10.29 7.73
C ARG A 2 -1.62 -11.21 8.63
N LYS A 3 -0.70 -10.67 9.41
CA LYS A 3 0.21 -11.40 10.32
C LYS A 3 0.23 -10.71 11.67
N VAL A 4 0.42 -11.46 12.75
CA VAL A 4 0.64 -10.91 14.09
C VAL A 4 2.06 -11.27 14.50
N SER A 5 2.83 -10.30 14.99
CA SER A 5 4.18 -10.55 15.50
C SER A 5 4.15 -11.29 16.84
N PRO A 6 5.26 -11.92 17.27
CA PRO A 6 5.34 -12.59 18.57
C PRO A 6 4.98 -11.69 19.76
N SER A 7 5.18 -10.37 19.62
CA SER A 7 4.81 -9.37 20.62
C SER A 7 3.33 -8.96 20.58
N GLY A 8 2.49 -9.61 19.75
CA GLY A 8 1.05 -9.35 19.66
C GLY A 8 0.67 -8.15 18.78
N ILE A 9 1.59 -7.63 17.95
CA ILE A 9 1.31 -6.48 17.07
C ILE A 9 0.80 -6.99 15.71
N PRO A 10 -0.38 -6.57 15.25
CA PRO A 10 -0.93 -6.93 13.96
C PRO A 10 -0.27 -6.11 12.84
N HIS A 11 -0.04 -6.78 11.71
CA HIS A 11 0.54 -6.23 10.50
C HIS A 11 -0.30 -6.67 9.29
N CYS A 12 -0.70 -5.72 8.45
CA CYS A 12 -1.33 -5.98 7.16
C CYS A 12 -0.35 -5.59 6.05
N GLN A 13 -0.02 -6.54 5.17
CA GLN A 13 0.89 -6.35 4.05
C GLN A 13 0.14 -6.47 2.73
N PHE A 14 0.34 -5.52 1.83
CA PHE A 14 -0.20 -5.54 0.47
C PHE A 14 0.75 -4.80 -0.48
N VAL A 15 0.53 -4.96 -1.79
CA VAL A 15 1.27 -4.24 -2.82
C VAL A 15 0.36 -3.17 -3.40
N LEU A 16 0.81 -1.92 -3.38
CA LEU A 16 0.16 -0.80 -4.04
C LEU A 16 0.78 -0.65 -5.43
N GLU A 17 0.02 -0.95 -6.47
CA GLU A 17 0.43 -0.62 -7.83
C GLU A 17 0.06 0.84 -8.12
N HIS A 18 1.07 1.66 -8.36
CA HIS A 18 0.91 3.05 -8.76
C HIS A 18 1.21 3.19 -10.24
N ARG A 19 0.28 3.80 -10.99
CA ARG A 19 0.47 4.17 -12.38
C ARG A 19 -0.03 5.59 -12.59
N SER A 20 0.86 6.47 -13.02
CA SER A 20 0.52 7.86 -13.31
C SER A 20 1.34 8.40 -14.49
N VAL A 21 0.96 9.59 -14.96
CA VAL A 21 1.77 10.37 -15.89
C VAL A 21 2.34 11.55 -15.11
N GLN A 22 3.66 11.72 -15.17
CA GLN A 22 4.40 12.80 -14.52
C GLN A 22 5.06 13.67 -15.57
N GLU A 23 5.25 14.96 -15.26
CA GLU A 23 6.00 15.87 -16.12
C GLU A 23 7.46 15.91 -15.67
N GLU A 24 8.37 15.56 -16.58
CA GLU A 24 9.81 15.58 -16.33
C GLU A 24 10.53 16.26 -17.50
N ALA A 25 11.27 17.33 -17.21
CA ALA A 25 11.96 18.16 -18.20
C ALA A 25 11.02 18.69 -19.31
N GLY A 26 9.77 19.00 -18.98
CA GLY A 26 8.74 19.46 -19.92
C GLY A 26 8.12 18.36 -20.80
N PHE A 27 8.44 17.09 -20.54
CA PHE A 27 7.86 15.95 -21.25
C PHE A 27 7.02 15.09 -20.31
N HIS A 28 5.88 14.60 -20.81
CA HIS A 28 5.05 13.64 -20.10
C HIS A 28 5.70 12.25 -20.12
N ARG A 29 5.93 11.68 -18.93
CA ARG A 29 6.49 10.34 -18.75
C ARG A 29 5.54 9.48 -17.92
N GLN A 30 5.52 8.18 -18.20
CA GLN A 30 4.77 7.23 -17.39
C GLN A 30 5.57 6.86 -16.14
N ALA A 31 5.03 7.13 -14.96
CA ALA A 31 5.53 6.60 -13.70
C ALA A 31 4.74 5.34 -13.35
N TRP A 32 5.45 4.22 -13.20
CA TRP A 32 4.87 2.95 -12.77
C TRP A 32 5.74 2.35 -11.69
N CYS A 33 5.15 2.04 -10.53
CA CYS A 33 5.84 1.35 -9.46
C CYS A 33 4.91 0.44 -8.67
N GLN A 34 5.46 -0.68 -8.22
CA GLN A 34 4.80 -1.59 -7.31
C GLN A 34 5.43 -1.42 -5.92
N MET A 35 4.70 -0.76 -5.03
CA MET A 35 5.18 -0.40 -3.70
C MET A 35 4.68 -1.42 -2.67
N PRO A 36 5.56 -2.19 -2.01
CA PRO A 36 5.15 -3.04 -0.89
C PRO A 36 4.83 -2.16 0.32
N VAL A 37 3.57 -2.19 0.76
CA VAL A 37 3.07 -1.42 1.90
C VAL A 37 2.81 -2.35 3.08
N ILE A 38 3.25 -1.94 4.26
CA ILE A 38 3.05 -2.65 5.53
C ILE A 38 2.40 -1.69 6.51
N VAL A 39 1.17 -1.99 6.90
CA VAL A 39 0.44 -1.25 7.93
C VAL A 39 0.52 -2.04 9.24
N SER A 40 0.98 -1.41 10.30
CA SER A 40 1.20 -2.04 11.61
C SER A 40 0.39 -1.34 12.70
N GLY A 41 0.04 -2.08 13.75
CA GLY A 41 -0.63 -1.52 14.92
C GLY A 41 -2.14 -1.78 14.93
N HIS A 42 -2.71 -1.81 16.15
CA HIS A 42 -4.11 -2.19 16.38
C HIS A 42 -5.10 -1.13 15.87
N GLU A 43 -4.80 0.15 16.06
CA GLU A 43 -5.62 1.27 15.60
C GLU A 43 -5.79 1.32 14.07
N ASN A 44 -4.75 0.91 13.35
CA ASN A 44 -4.71 0.93 11.89
C ASN A 44 -5.37 -0.30 11.24
N GLN A 45 -5.79 -1.30 12.03
CA GLN A 45 -6.52 -2.45 11.51
C GLN A 45 -7.84 -2.02 10.85
N ALA A 46 -8.57 -1.06 11.45
CA ALA A 46 -9.85 -0.60 10.93
C ALA A 46 -9.75 -0.04 9.49
N ILE A 47 -8.66 0.67 9.18
CA ILE A 47 -8.40 1.24 7.85
C ILE A 47 -8.03 0.14 6.84
N THR A 48 -7.32 -0.90 7.27
CA THR A 48 -6.96 -2.04 6.40
C THR A 48 -8.10 -3.05 6.17
N HIS A 49 -9.24 -2.88 6.84
CA HIS A 49 -10.42 -3.72 6.63
C HIS A 49 -11.23 -3.32 5.39
N SER A 50 -11.16 -2.06 4.96
CA SER A 50 -11.83 -1.56 3.76
C SER A 50 -10.99 -1.68 2.49
N ILE A 51 -9.69 -1.98 2.60
CA ILE A 51 -8.78 -2.13 1.46
C ILE A 51 -8.89 -3.56 0.92
N THR A 52 -9.44 -3.71 -0.28
CA THR A 52 -9.50 -4.96 -1.04
C THR A 52 -8.71 -4.83 -2.35
N VAL A 53 -8.41 -5.95 -2.99
CA VAL A 53 -7.73 -5.93 -4.30
C VAL A 53 -8.63 -5.17 -5.28
N GLY A 54 -8.11 -4.08 -5.86
CA GLY A 54 -8.85 -3.19 -6.76
C GLY A 54 -9.50 -1.98 -6.09
N SER A 55 -9.27 -1.72 -4.79
CA SER A 55 -9.54 -0.42 -4.19
C SER A 55 -8.70 0.65 -4.91
N ILE A 56 -9.39 1.64 -5.49
CA ILE A 56 -8.82 2.74 -6.28
C ILE A 56 -8.21 3.84 -5.40
#